data_AF-A0A378ANV5-F1
#
_entry.id   AF-A0A378ANV5-F1
#
_cell.length_a   1.000
_cell.length_b   1.000
_cell.length_c   1.000
_cell.angle_alpha   90.00
_cell.angle_beta   90.00
_cell.angle_gamma   90.00
#
_symmetry.space_group_name_H-M   'P 1'
#
loop_
_entity.id
_entity.type
_entity.pdbx_description
1 polymer ?
#
loop_
_entity_poly.entity_id
_entity_poly.type
_entity_poly.pdbx_seq_one_letter_code
_entity_poly.pdbx_strand_id
1 'polypeptide(L)'
;MRKLTLALAAASLLFTLNSAVVARASTPQPLWVGTNVAQLAEQAPIHWVSVAQIENSLLGRPPMAVGFDIDDTVLFSSPGFWRGQKTFSPGSEDYLKNPQFWEK
;
A
#
# COMPACT_ATOMS: atom_id res chain seq x y z
N MET A 1 -50.70 -16.42 -25.87
CA MET A 1 -49.47 -15.61 -25.74
C MET A 1 -48.98 -15.51 -24.30
N ARG A 2 -49.80 -15.11 -23.31
CA ARG A 2 -49.38 -14.98 -21.89
C ARG A 2 -48.68 -16.20 -21.27
N LYS A 3 -49.16 -17.42 -21.55
CA LYS A 3 -48.57 -18.67 -21.03
C LYS A 3 -47.19 -18.98 -21.62
N LEU A 4 -46.97 -18.65 -22.89
CA LEU A 4 -45.66 -18.78 -23.55
C LEU A 4 -44.65 -17.77 -23.00
N THR A 5 -45.09 -16.53 -22.77
CA THR A 5 -44.24 -15.49 -22.17
C THR A 5 -43.82 -15.87 -20.75
N LEU A 6 -44.74 -16.42 -19.94
CA LEU A 6 -44.46 -16.90 -18.59
C LEU A 6 -43.51 -18.10 -18.58
N ALA A 7 -43.68 -19.05 -19.52
CA ALA A 7 -42.79 -20.20 -19.64
C ALA A 7 -41.36 -19.79 -20.04
N LEU A 8 -41.22 -18.83 -20.95
CA LEU A 8 -39.92 -18.30 -21.37
C LEU A 8 -39.23 -17.54 -20.23
N ALA A 9 -39.99 -16.75 -19.47
CA ALA A 9 -39.46 -16.02 -18.31
C ALA A 9 -39.01 -16.96 -17.19
N ALA A 10 -39.78 -18.03 -16.92
CA ALA A 10 -39.39 -19.05 -15.94
C ALA A 10 -38.14 -19.82 -16.37
N ALA A 11 -38.02 -20.17 -17.65
CA ALA A 11 -36.83 -20.82 -18.19
C ALA A 11 -35.58 -19.92 -18.10
N SER A 12 -35.74 -18.63 -18.38
CA SER A 12 -34.67 -17.63 -18.27
C SER A 12 -34.18 -17.48 -16.83
N LEU A 13 -35.12 -17.43 -15.87
CA LEU A 13 -34.82 -17.32 -14.45
C LEU A 13 -34.06 -18.55 -13.91
N LEU A 14 -34.47 -19.76 -14.34
CA LEU A 14 -33.81 -21.02 -13.98
C LEU A 14 -32.37 -21.11 -14.52
N PHE A 15 -32.10 -20.55 -15.70
CA PHE A 15 -30.74 -20.48 -16.25
C PHE A 15 -29.87 -19.45 -15.54
N THR A 16 -30.42 -18.31 -15.12
CA THR A 16 -29.66 -17.28 -14.39
C THR A 16 -29.33 -17.67 -12.94
N LEU A 17 -30.19 -18.46 -12.28
CA LEU A 17 -30.00 -18.86 -10.87
C LEU A 17 -29.08 -20.09 -10.70
N ASN A 18 -28.78 -20.83 -11.77
CA ASN A 18 -27.88 -22.01 -11.73
C ASN A 18 -26.41 -21.67 -12.01
N SER A 19 -26.06 -20.40 -12.19
CA SER A 19 -24.67 -19.99 -12.29
C SER A 19 -24.05 -19.97 -10.90
N ALA A 20 -23.45 -21.09 -10.48
CA ALA A 20 -22.53 -21.10 -9.35
C ALA A 20 -21.37 -20.15 -9.68
N VAL A 21 -21.42 -18.93 -9.16
CA VAL A 21 -20.29 -18.00 -9.20
C VAL A 21 -19.18 -18.62 -8.37
N VAL A 22 -18.22 -19.27 -9.03
CA VAL A 22 -16.98 -19.67 -8.39
C VAL A 22 -16.13 -18.41 -8.25
N ALA A 23 -16.20 -17.76 -7.10
CA ALA A 23 -15.23 -16.75 -6.71
C ALA A 23 -13.87 -17.43 -6.54
N ARG A 24 -13.10 -17.55 -7.63
CA ARG A 24 -11.67 -17.86 -7.51
C ARG A 24 -11.00 -16.56 -7.10
N ALA A 25 -10.58 -16.47 -5.84
CA ALA A 25 -9.53 -15.54 -5.47
C ALA A 25 -8.30 -15.94 -6.30
N SER A 26 -8.07 -15.27 -7.43
CA SER A 26 -6.83 -15.40 -8.18
C SER A 26 -5.75 -14.71 -7.36
N THR A 27 -5.22 -15.37 -6.34
CA THR A 27 -3.90 -15.02 -5.85
C THR A 27 -2.92 -15.56 -6.89
N PRO A 28 -2.20 -14.71 -7.65
CA PRO A 28 -1.18 -15.19 -8.59
C PRO A 28 -0.01 -15.87 -7.89
N GLN A 29 -0.02 -15.90 -6.55
CA GLN A 29 0.99 -16.53 -5.72
C GLN A 29 0.68 -18.02 -5.48
N PRO A 30 1.73 -18.87 -5.36
CA PRO A 30 1.56 -20.27 -4.99
C PRO A 30 0.81 -20.43 -3.67
N LEU A 31 -0.04 -21.46 -3.58
CA LEU A 31 -0.77 -21.80 -2.35
C LEU A 31 0.19 -22.09 -1.18
N TRP A 32 1.36 -22.66 -1.47
CA TRP A 32 2.42 -22.94 -0.51
C TRP A 32 3.75 -22.41 -1.06
N VAL A 33 4.17 -21.24 -0.58
CA VAL A 33 5.43 -20.61 -1.06
C VAL A 33 6.67 -21.32 -0.50
N GLY A 34 6.60 -21.78 0.76
CA GLY A 34 7.76 -22.37 1.45
C GLY A 34 8.92 -21.38 1.64
N THR A 35 10.00 -21.82 2.28
CA THR A 35 11.27 -21.08 2.36
C THR A 35 12.41 -22.05 2.69
N ASN A 36 13.66 -21.60 2.60
CA ASN A 36 14.84 -22.36 3.01
C ASN A 36 15.76 -21.52 3.91
N VAL A 37 16.75 -22.18 4.53
CA VAL A 37 17.66 -21.50 5.46
C VAL A 37 18.50 -20.41 4.80
N ALA A 38 18.82 -20.53 3.51
CA ALA A 38 19.58 -19.49 2.80
C ALA A 38 18.74 -18.22 2.64
N GLN A 39 17.46 -18.33 2.32
CA GLN A 39 16.53 -17.19 2.25
C GLN A 39 16.29 -16.56 3.62
N LEU A 40 16.23 -17.37 4.68
CA LEU A 40 16.09 -16.86 6.06
C LEU A 40 17.35 -16.15 6.56
N ALA A 41 18.53 -16.62 6.16
CA ALA A 41 19.82 -16.06 6.54
C ALA A 41 20.33 -14.98 5.58
N GLU A 42 19.62 -14.72 4.48
CA GLU A 42 19.99 -13.71 3.51
C GLU A 42 20.07 -12.35 4.19
N GLN A 43 21.19 -11.65 3.99
CA GLN A 43 21.41 -10.30 4.46
C GLN A 43 21.79 -9.45 3.26
N ALA A 44 21.03 -8.39 3.01
CA ALA A 44 21.44 -7.39 2.04
C ALA A 44 22.73 -6.71 2.53
N PRO A 45 23.67 -6.36 1.63
CA PRO A 45 24.95 -5.74 1.99
C PRO A 45 24.77 -4.26 2.38
N ILE A 46 24.07 -4.02 3.49
CA ILE A 46 23.74 -2.70 4.02
C ILE A 46 24.71 -2.36 5.14
N HIS A 47 25.25 -1.14 5.10
CA HIS A 47 26.04 -0.59 6.21
C HIS A 47 25.10 -0.06 7.30
N TRP A 48 24.60 -0.98 8.14
CA TRP A 48 23.77 -0.63 9.29
C TRP A 48 24.60 0.10 10.35
N VAL A 49 24.11 1.26 10.79
CA VAL A 49 24.70 2.05 11.88
C VAL A 49 23.65 2.40 12.93
N SER A 50 24.07 2.44 14.19
CA SER A 50 23.26 2.96 15.30
C SER A 50 23.55 4.43 15.56
N VAL A 51 22.65 5.11 16.29
CA VAL A 51 22.87 6.49 16.75
C VAL A 51 24.16 6.61 17.56
N ALA A 52 24.44 5.64 18.44
CA ALA A 52 25.66 5.63 19.24
C ALA A 52 26.94 5.48 18.39
N GLN A 53 26.89 4.72 17.30
CA GLN A 53 28.02 4.61 16.37
C GLN A 53 28.25 5.91 15.61
N ILE A 54 27.18 6.60 15.22
CA ILE A 54 27.26 7.93 14.59
C ILE A 54 27.87 8.93 15.57
N GLU A 55 27.36 9.03 16.80
CA GLU A 55 27.90 9.90 17.84
C GLU A 55 29.39 9.64 18.10
N ASN A 56 29.77 8.37 18.27
CA ASN A 56 31.15 7.98 18.47
C ASN A 56 32.06 8.39 17.30
N SER A 57 31.58 8.32 16.06
CA SER A 57 32.34 8.74 14.87
C SER A 57 32.60 10.25 14.79
N LEU A 58 31.90 11.04 15.61
CA LEU A 58 31.98 12.50 15.63
C LEU A 58 32.70 13.05 16.88
N LEU A 59 33.21 12.18 17.77
CA LEU A 59 33.94 12.61 18.96
C LEU A 59 35.11 13.55 18.62
N GLY A 60 35.21 14.64 19.39
CA GLY A 60 36.24 15.67 19.20
C GLY A 60 35.98 16.64 18.04
N ARG A 61 34.89 16.47 17.27
CA ARG A 61 34.50 17.46 16.25
C ARG A 61 33.82 18.67 16.91
N PRO A 62 34.13 19.91 16.48
CA PRO A 62 33.45 21.10 16.98
C PRO A 62 31.97 21.12 16.53
N PRO A 63 31.12 21.97 17.13
CA PRO A 63 29.74 22.17 16.68
C PRO A 63 29.66 22.47 15.18
N MET A 64 28.69 21.85 14.51
CA MET A 64 28.46 22.01 13.08
C MET A 64 26.96 21.98 12.77
N ALA A 65 26.57 22.55 11.63
CA ALA A 65 25.21 22.42 11.12
C ALA A 65 24.99 21.01 10.53
N VAL A 66 23.83 20.42 10.80
CA VAL A 66 23.36 19.16 10.21
C VAL A 66 21.90 19.33 9.75
N GLY A 67 21.47 18.53 8.79
CA GLY A 67 20.13 18.59 8.22
C GLY A 67 19.34 17.30 8.44
N PHE A 68 18.03 17.43 8.59
CA PHE A 68 17.08 16.33 8.65
C PHE A 68 15.99 16.56 7.61
N ASP A 69 15.67 15.53 6.85
CA ASP A 69 14.38 15.47 6.16
C ASP A 69 13.25 15.33 7.20
N ILE A 70 12.00 15.59 6.80
CA ILE A 70 10.85 15.63 7.70
C ILE A 70 10.02 14.36 7.60
N ASP A 71 9.43 14.13 6.43
CA ASP A 71 8.42 13.11 6.19
C ASP A 71 9.04 11.70 6.23
N ASP A 72 8.50 10.84 7.09
CA ASP A 72 9.00 9.49 7.39
C ASP A 72 10.46 9.41 7.86
N THR A 73 11.06 10.56 8.20
CA THR A 73 12.40 10.67 8.81
C THR A 73 12.31 11.06 10.29
N VAL A 74 11.65 12.18 10.61
CA VAL A 74 11.42 12.62 12.00
C VAL A 74 9.94 12.70 12.36
N LEU A 75 9.06 12.77 11.37
CA LEU A 75 7.61 12.75 11.54
C LEU A 75 6.99 11.65 10.70
N PHE A 76 6.22 10.77 11.35
CA PHE A 76 5.27 9.91 10.66
C PHE A 76 4.08 10.75 10.19
N SER A 77 4.23 11.39 9.03
CA SER A 77 3.29 12.40 8.51
C SER A 77 2.25 11.85 7.53
N SER A 78 2.37 10.55 7.17
CA SER A 78 1.40 9.80 6.38
C SER A 78 -0.09 10.09 6.69
N PRO A 79 -0.52 10.28 7.96
CA PRO A 79 -1.92 10.64 8.25
C PRO A 79 -2.39 11.94 7.59
N GLY A 80 -1.54 12.97 7.53
CA GLY A 80 -1.85 14.25 6.88
C GLY A 80 -1.93 14.09 5.36
N PHE A 81 -0.94 13.44 4.76
CA PHE A 81 -0.90 13.15 3.32
C PHE A 81 -2.08 12.29 2.87
N TRP A 82 -2.43 11.24 3.63
CA TRP A 82 -3.59 10.39 3.35
C TRP A 82 -4.91 11.15 3.39
N ARG A 83 -5.09 12.02 4.39
CA ARG A 83 -6.24 12.91 4.44
C ARG A 83 -6.23 13.88 3.26
N GLY A 84 -5.07 14.42 2.91
CA GLY A 84 -4.87 15.32 1.77
C GLY A 84 -5.34 14.70 0.47
N GLN A 85 -4.85 13.51 0.12
CA GLN A 85 -5.25 12.79 -1.09
C GLN A 85 -6.77 12.57 -1.14
N LYS A 86 -7.37 12.09 -0.05
CA LYS A 86 -8.83 11.88 0.04
C LYS A 86 -9.67 13.15 -0.06
N THR A 87 -9.10 14.30 0.29
CA THR A 87 -9.82 15.58 0.31
C THR A 87 -9.68 16.32 -1.01
N PHE A 88 -8.47 16.34 -1.57
CA PHE A 88 -8.11 17.22 -2.68
C PHE A 88 -7.92 16.52 -4.02
N SER A 89 -7.60 15.21 -4.04
CA SER A 89 -7.44 14.46 -5.29
C SER A 89 -7.70 12.96 -5.14
N PRO A 90 -8.95 12.52 -4.86
CA PRO A 90 -9.26 11.10 -4.74
C PRO A 90 -8.90 10.34 -6.02
N GLY A 91 -8.00 9.36 -5.90
CA GLY A 91 -7.56 8.53 -7.03
C GLY A 91 -6.44 9.12 -7.88
N SER A 92 -5.86 10.27 -7.51
CA SER A 92 -4.63 10.81 -8.11
C SER A 92 -3.71 11.45 -7.08
N GLU A 93 -2.50 11.79 -7.50
CA GLU A 93 -1.47 12.45 -6.67
C GLU A 93 -1.47 13.97 -6.82
N ASP A 94 -2.50 14.55 -7.46
CA ASP A 94 -2.53 15.98 -7.80
C ASP A 94 -2.56 16.88 -6.56
N TYR A 95 -3.01 16.37 -5.40
CA TYR A 95 -2.97 17.09 -4.13
C TYR A 95 -1.55 17.52 -3.73
N LEU A 96 -0.51 16.77 -4.14
CA LEU A 96 0.89 17.12 -3.88
C LEU A 96 1.31 18.42 -4.58
N LYS A 97 0.55 18.85 -5.59
CA LYS A 97 0.74 20.13 -6.31
C LYS A 97 -0.35 21.15 -5.99
N ASN A 98 -1.31 20.81 -5.13
CA ASN A 98 -2.38 21.72 -4.72
C ASN A 98 -1.89 22.63 -3.58
N PRO A 99 -1.83 23.97 -3.77
CA PRO A 99 -1.39 24.86 -2.70
C PRO A 99 -2.29 24.80 -1.45
N GLN A 100 -3.59 24.53 -1.59
CA GLN A 100 -4.49 24.44 -0.44
C GLN A 100 -4.20 23.25 0.49
N PHE A 101 -3.52 22.22 -0.01
CA PHE A 101 -3.04 21.12 0.81
C PHE A 101 -1.86 21.58 1.70
N TRP A 102 -0.95 22.37 1.16
CA TRP A 102 0.26 22.84 1.85
C TRP A 102 0.03 23.99 2.85
N GLU A 103 -1.11 24.66 2.77
CA GLU A 103 -1.50 25.76 3.68
C GLU A 103 -2.18 25.29 4.99
N LYS A 104 -2.40 23.97 5.16
CA LYS A 104 -3.11 23.39 6.31
C LYS A 104 -2.19 22.62 7.24
#